data_AF-A0A942AJ50-F1
#
_entry.id   AF-A0A942AJ50-F1
#
_cell.length_a   1.000
_cell.length_b   1.000
_cell.length_c   1.000
_cell.angle_alpha   90.00
_cell.angle_beta   90.00
_cell.angle_gamma   90.00
#
_symmetry.space_group_name_H-M   'P 1'
#
loop_
_entity.id
_entity.type
_entity.pdbx_description
1 polymer ?
#
loop_
_entity_poly.entity_id
_entity_poly.type
_entity_poly.pdbx_seq_one_letter_code
_entity_poly.pdbx_strand_id
1 'polypeptide(L)'
;DDLGSFSISLKSRPVMDKKEIRSWSVNFGNVHFKGSKKLKNRLKSIDLERDSDACATSYSPEQRKGRMLIASEEKEFFTAAQYMRLNGCNRSTAVRDLKELIEDGRIKKLGYGKAVLYVPINKQEKI
;
A
#
# COMPACT_ATOMS: atom_id res chain seq x y z
N ASP A 1 10.80 31.58 8.16
CA ASP A 1 10.56 31.63 6.70
C ASP A 1 11.34 30.63 5.83
N ASP A 2 11.97 29.59 6.38
CA ASP A 2 12.86 28.72 5.60
C ASP A 2 12.21 27.44 5.02
N LEU A 3 10.98 27.09 5.44
CA LEU A 3 10.33 25.82 5.05
C LEU A 3 9.59 25.90 3.71
N GLY A 4 8.92 27.02 3.42
CA GLY A 4 8.10 27.19 2.23
C GLY A 4 7.06 28.29 2.39
N SER A 5 6.14 28.38 1.43
CA SER A 5 5.00 29.28 1.47
C SER A 5 3.68 28.51 1.33
N PHE A 6 2.64 29.03 1.99
CA PHE A 6 1.27 28.57 1.81
C PHE A 6 0.56 29.51 0.85
N SER A 7 -0.19 28.95 -0.10
CA SER A 7 -1.12 29.70 -0.94
C SER A 7 -2.51 29.08 -0.84
N ILE A 8 -3.54 29.90 -1.03
CA ILE A 8 -4.93 29.45 -1.00
C ILE A 8 -5.44 29.38 -2.43
N SER A 9 -6.22 28.35 -2.73
CA SER A 9 -7.02 28.28 -3.96
C SER A 9 -8.50 28.48 -3.61
N LEU A 10 -9.20 29.14 -4.52
CA LEU A 10 -10.63 29.40 -4.43
C LEU A 10 -11.34 28.61 -5.53
N LYS A 11 -12.57 28.16 -5.24
CA LYS A 11 -13.46 27.49 -6.20
C LYS A 11 -14.63 28.41 -6.50
N SER A 12 -15.00 28.50 -7.76
CA SER A 12 -16.20 29.21 -8.21
C SER A 12 -16.75 28.55 -9.47
N ARG A 13 -18.01 28.87 -9.81
CA ARG A 13 -18.59 28.47 -11.10
C ARG A 13 -17.86 29.21 -12.25
N PRO A 14 -17.78 28.65 -13.46
CA PRO A 14 -17.26 29.37 -14.62
C PRO A 14 -18.10 30.62 -14.89
N VAL A 15 -17.45 31.77 -15.10
CA VAL A 15 -18.08 33.05 -15.38
C VAL A 15 -17.26 33.80 -16.43
N MET A 16 -17.95 34.45 -17.38
CA MET A 16 -17.33 35.23 -18.46
C MET A 16 -17.31 36.74 -18.14
N ASP A 17 -18.31 37.25 -17.40
CA ASP A 17 -18.37 38.64 -16.93
C ASP A 17 -18.08 38.72 -15.41
N LYS A 18 -17.24 39.69 -15.02
CA LYS A 18 -16.91 39.99 -13.63
C LYS A 18 -18.14 40.35 -12.79
N LYS A 19 -19.21 40.92 -13.37
CA LYS A 19 -20.42 41.30 -12.62
C LYS A 19 -21.24 40.09 -12.14
N GLU A 20 -20.99 38.92 -12.71
CA GLU A 20 -21.71 37.69 -12.39
C GLU A 20 -21.15 36.94 -11.17
N ILE A 21 -19.94 37.30 -10.71
CA ILE A 21 -19.31 36.69 -9.54
C ILE A 21 -19.57 37.55 -8.29
N ARG A 22 -20.06 36.92 -7.22
CA ARG A 22 -20.26 37.54 -5.91
C ARG A 22 -19.55 36.73 -4.82
N SER A 23 -19.26 37.35 -3.68
CA SER A 23 -18.52 36.71 -2.57
C SER A 23 -19.16 35.40 -2.10
N TRP A 24 -20.49 35.32 -2.04
CA TRP A 24 -21.21 34.09 -1.65
C TRP A 24 -21.05 32.93 -2.65
N SER A 25 -20.73 33.22 -3.91
CA SER A 25 -20.51 32.24 -4.98
C SER A 25 -19.03 31.81 -5.13
N VAL A 26 -18.17 32.27 -4.22
CA VAL A 26 -16.76 31.90 -4.14
C VAL A 26 -16.55 31.10 -2.86
N ASN A 27 -16.06 29.88 -3.01
CA ASN A 27 -15.81 28.98 -1.89
C ASN A 27 -14.31 28.77 -1.72
N PHE A 28 -13.90 28.48 -0.50
CA PHE A 28 -12.56 27.98 -0.24
C PHE A 28 -12.34 26.67 -1.00
N GLY A 29 -11.20 26.58 -1.72
CA GLY A 29 -10.83 25.41 -2.49
C GLY A 29 -9.93 24.46 -1.71
N ASN A 30 -8.69 24.89 -1.50
CA ASN A 30 -7.66 24.16 -0.76
C ASN A 30 -6.52 25.11 -0.35
N VAL A 31 -5.72 24.71 0.64
CA VAL A 31 -4.41 25.29 0.91
C VAL A 31 -3.35 24.47 0.19
N HIS A 32 -2.49 25.15 -0.57
CA HIS A 32 -1.34 24.55 -1.23
C HIS A 32 -0.08 24.94 -0.47
N PHE A 33 0.71 23.94 -0.10
CA PHE A 33 2.05 24.18 0.46
C PHE A 33 3.09 24.04 -0.65
N LYS A 34 3.90 25.08 -0.84
CA LYS A 34 5.03 25.07 -1.74
C LYS A 34 6.32 25.14 -0.92
N GLY A 35 7.03 24.02 -0.84
CA GLY A 35 8.33 23.95 -0.18
C GLY A 35 9.33 24.96 -0.76
N SER A 36 10.18 25.54 0.10
CA SER A 36 11.09 26.61 -0.31
C SER A 36 12.15 26.10 -1.30
N LYS A 37 12.56 26.96 -2.25
CA LYS A 37 13.65 26.63 -3.18
C LYS A 37 14.95 26.32 -2.43
N LYS A 38 15.22 27.07 -1.35
CA LYS A 38 16.40 26.91 -0.49
C LYS A 38 16.40 25.53 0.19
N LEU A 39 15.28 25.11 0.78
CA LEU A 39 15.14 23.76 1.36
C LEU A 39 15.31 22.68 0.31
N LYS A 40 14.65 22.81 -0.86
CA LYS A 40 14.79 21.86 -1.96
C LYS A 40 16.25 21.72 -2.43
N ASN A 41 16.98 22.83 -2.53
CA ASN A 41 18.40 22.81 -2.93
C ASN A 41 19.29 22.17 -1.87
N ARG A 42 19.03 22.41 -0.58
CA ARG A 42 19.76 21.74 0.52
C ARG A 42 19.52 20.23 0.55
N LEU A 43 18.32 19.77 0.20
CA LEU A 43 18.00 18.34 0.16
C LEU A 43 18.59 17.64 -1.08
N LYS A 44 18.80 18.36 -2.18
CA LYS A 44 19.42 17.81 -3.40
C LYS A 44 20.88 17.41 -3.21
N SER A 45 21.59 18.04 -2.27
CA SER A 45 22.99 17.73 -1.98
C SER A 45 23.15 16.60 -0.96
N ILE A 46 22.04 15.98 -0.53
CA ILE A 46 22.12 14.79 0.32
C ILE A 46 22.41 13.60 -0.59
N ASP A 47 23.55 12.97 -0.37
CA ASP A 47 23.85 11.67 -0.98
C ASP A 47 22.95 10.61 -0.35
N LEU A 48 22.16 9.96 -1.22
CA LEU A 48 21.27 8.88 -0.81
C LEU A 48 21.95 7.56 -1.15
N GLU A 49 22.19 6.75 -0.12
CA GLU A 49 22.57 5.36 -0.32
C GLU A 49 21.34 4.47 -0.27
N ARG A 50 21.42 3.35 -0.99
CA ARG A 50 20.42 2.30 -0.86
C ARG A 50 20.68 1.60 0.45
N ASP A 51 19.69 1.64 1.33
CA ASP A 51 19.69 0.80 2.53
C ASP A 51 19.80 -0.68 2.10
N SER A 52 20.91 -1.31 2.45
CA SER A 52 21.21 -2.71 2.16
C SER A 52 20.32 -3.68 2.93
N ASP A 53 19.79 -3.25 4.08
CA ASP A 53 18.83 -4.01 4.90
C ASP A 53 17.39 -3.79 4.42
N ALA A 54 17.12 -2.71 3.68
CA ALA A 54 15.89 -2.51 2.92
C ALA A 54 15.82 -3.43 1.69
N CYS A 55 15.86 -4.74 1.93
CA CYS A 55 15.72 -5.74 0.91
C CYS A 55 14.25 -6.14 0.75
N ALA A 56 13.79 -6.25 -0.51
CA ALA A 56 12.62 -7.06 -0.80
C ALA A 56 12.93 -8.48 -0.29
N THR A 57 11.96 -9.13 0.38
CA THR A 57 12.06 -10.52 0.88
C THR A 57 13.24 -11.34 0.32
N SER A 58 14.18 -11.75 1.18
CA SER A 58 15.32 -12.59 0.78
C SER A 58 14.93 -14.00 0.35
N TYR A 59 13.63 -14.33 0.40
CA TYR A 59 13.11 -15.66 0.13
C TYR A 59 12.60 -15.78 -1.31
N SER A 60 12.97 -16.88 -1.97
CA SER A 60 12.40 -17.25 -3.28
C SER A 60 10.88 -17.47 -3.18
N PRO A 61 10.13 -17.41 -4.29
CA PRO A 61 8.71 -17.73 -4.29
C PRO A 61 8.37 -19.08 -3.62
N GLU A 62 9.17 -20.12 -3.87
CA GLU A 62 9.01 -21.46 -3.30
C GLU A 62 9.24 -21.46 -1.80
N GLN A 63 10.28 -20.76 -1.33
CA GLN A 63 10.57 -20.62 0.09
C GLN A 63 9.44 -19.88 0.82
N ARG A 64 8.89 -18.82 0.23
CA ARG A 64 7.79 -18.04 0.82
C ARG A 64 6.51 -18.86 0.92
N LYS A 65 6.19 -19.64 -0.10
CA LYS A 65 5.08 -20.61 -0.11
C LYS A 65 5.30 -21.69 0.96
N GLY A 66 6.48 -22.32 0.99
CA GLY A 66 6.82 -23.36 1.96
C GLY A 66 6.76 -22.89 3.41
N ARG A 67 7.28 -21.69 3.72
CA ARG A 67 7.23 -21.11 5.06
C ARG A 67 5.81 -20.91 5.57
N MET A 68 4.89 -20.47 4.72
CA MET A 68 3.48 -20.34 5.10
C MET A 68 2.90 -21.71 5.47
N LEU A 69 3.21 -22.75 4.70
CA LEU A 69 2.66 -24.09 4.91
C LEU A 69 3.19 -24.72 6.20
N ILE A 70 4.48 -24.54 6.50
CA ILE A 70 5.06 -24.94 7.80
C ILE A 70 4.38 -24.17 8.93
N ALA A 71 4.24 -22.85 8.80
CA ALA A 71 3.57 -22.04 9.81
C ALA A 71 2.06 -22.33 9.94
N SER A 72 1.47 -23.06 8.99
CA SER A 72 0.07 -23.52 9.03
C SER A 72 -0.12 -24.75 9.90
N GLU A 73 0.96 -25.41 10.36
CA GLU A 73 0.88 -26.46 11.37
C GLU A 73 0.48 -25.90 12.75
N GLU A 74 0.87 -24.65 13.03
CA GLU A 74 0.54 -23.95 14.29
C GLU A 74 -0.70 -23.06 14.16
N LYS A 75 -1.01 -22.57 12.96
CA LYS A 75 -2.09 -21.59 12.71
C LYS A 75 -3.15 -22.15 11.78
N GLU A 76 -4.42 -22.07 12.20
CA GLU A 76 -5.57 -22.50 11.40
C GLU A 76 -5.78 -21.67 10.13
N PHE A 77 -5.37 -20.40 10.11
CA PHE A 77 -5.57 -19.53 8.95
C PHE A 77 -4.53 -18.41 8.84
N PHE A 78 -4.42 -17.85 7.64
CA PHE A 78 -3.61 -16.70 7.33
C PHE A 78 -4.42 -15.59 6.65
N THR A 79 -4.11 -14.36 6.98
CA THR A 79 -4.47 -13.17 6.20
C THR A 79 -3.32 -12.80 5.27
N ALA A 80 -3.61 -12.05 4.20
CA ALA A 80 -2.55 -11.51 3.33
C ALA A 80 -1.53 -10.67 4.11
N ALA A 81 -1.96 -9.95 5.15
CA ALA A 81 -1.06 -9.18 6.01
C ALA A 81 -0.15 -10.06 6.87
N GLN A 82 -0.67 -11.18 7.40
CA GLN A 82 0.16 -12.16 8.11
C GLN A 82 1.18 -12.81 7.18
N TYR A 83 0.78 -13.16 5.94
CA TYR A 83 1.71 -13.68 4.94
C TYR A 83 2.82 -12.68 4.58
N MET A 84 2.45 -11.42 4.36
CA MET A 84 3.43 -10.35 4.08
C MET A 84 4.45 -10.20 5.21
N ARG A 85 4.00 -10.22 6.47
CA ARG A 85 4.88 -10.14 7.64
C ARG A 85 5.78 -11.36 7.79
N LEU A 86 5.24 -12.57 7.60
CA LEU A 86 6.00 -13.83 7.68
C LEU A 86 7.18 -13.86 6.70
N ASN A 87 6.95 -13.29 5.51
CA ASN A 87 7.90 -13.35 4.41
C ASN A 87 8.65 -12.03 4.17
N GLY A 88 8.31 -10.93 4.84
CA GLY A 88 8.90 -9.61 4.55
C GLY A 88 8.69 -9.17 3.09
N CYS A 89 7.50 -9.43 2.53
CA CYS A 89 7.21 -9.15 1.12
C CYS A 89 6.10 -8.11 0.95
N ASN A 90 6.08 -7.44 -0.21
CA ASN A 90 5.04 -6.47 -0.52
C ASN A 90 3.70 -7.17 -0.85
N ARG A 91 2.63 -6.38 -0.90
CA ARG A 91 1.27 -6.88 -1.11
C ARG A 91 1.08 -7.58 -2.45
N SER A 92 1.66 -7.03 -3.52
CA SER A 92 1.55 -7.58 -4.87
C SER A 92 2.17 -8.98 -4.93
N THR A 93 3.35 -9.15 -4.34
CA THR A 93 4.02 -10.46 -4.30
C THR A 93 3.25 -11.46 -3.44
N ALA A 94 2.75 -11.04 -2.27
CA ALA A 94 1.93 -11.89 -1.41
C ALA A 94 0.66 -12.39 -2.11
N VAL A 95 -0.06 -11.51 -2.81
CA VAL A 95 -1.28 -11.89 -3.54
C VAL A 95 -0.99 -12.87 -4.66
N ARG A 96 0.14 -12.69 -5.39
CA ARG A 96 0.57 -13.63 -6.42
C ARG A 96 0.82 -15.02 -5.86
N ASP A 97 1.63 -15.14 -4.80
CA ASP A 97 1.97 -16.46 -4.23
C ASP A 97 0.74 -17.15 -3.64
N LEU A 98 -0.14 -16.39 -2.98
CA LEU A 98 -1.40 -16.92 -2.44
C LEU A 98 -2.33 -17.41 -3.55
N LYS A 99 -2.32 -16.74 -4.72
CA LYS A 99 -3.08 -17.19 -5.89
C LYS A 99 -2.51 -18.50 -6.45
N GLU A 100 -1.20 -18.60 -6.59
CA GLU A 100 -0.52 -19.84 -7.01
C GLU A 100 -0.82 -20.99 -6.03
N LEU A 101 -0.77 -20.74 -4.72
CA LEU A 101 -1.12 -21.76 -3.71
C LEU A 101 -2.57 -22.24 -3.77
N ILE A 102 -3.49 -21.38 -4.22
CA ILE A 102 -4.89 -21.74 -4.46
C ILE A 102 -4.99 -22.59 -5.74
N GLU A 103 -4.32 -22.18 -6.81
CA GLU A 103 -4.27 -22.92 -8.09
C GLU A 103 -3.64 -24.31 -7.89
N ASP A 104 -2.60 -24.42 -7.07
CA ASP A 104 -1.97 -25.68 -6.66
C ASP A 104 -2.86 -26.52 -5.71
N GLY A 105 -4.02 -26.02 -5.28
CA GLY A 105 -4.94 -26.73 -4.40
C GLY A 105 -4.39 -26.98 -2.98
N ARG A 106 -3.46 -26.15 -2.51
CA ARG A 106 -2.85 -26.27 -1.16
C ARG A 106 -3.60 -25.48 -0.10
N ILE A 107 -4.25 -24.38 -0.50
CA ILE A 107 -5.03 -23.51 0.38
C ILE A 107 -6.37 -23.13 -0.25
N LYS A 108 -7.36 -22.80 0.58
CA LYS A 108 -8.66 -22.22 0.16
C LYS A 108 -8.73 -20.76 0.60
N LYS A 109 -9.39 -19.94 -0.22
CA LYS A 109 -9.73 -18.56 0.11
C LYS A 109 -11.15 -18.50 0.67
N LEU A 110 -11.30 -17.91 1.85
CA LEU A 110 -12.58 -17.66 2.51
C LEU A 110 -12.81 -16.15 2.67
N GLY A 111 -14.03 -15.69 2.44
CA GLY A 111 -14.42 -14.30 2.60
C GLY A 111 -14.04 -13.36 1.44
N TYR A 112 -14.34 -12.07 1.64
CA TYR A 112 -14.23 -11.02 0.61
C TYR A 112 -13.64 -9.71 1.17
N GLY A 113 -13.08 -8.90 0.27
CA GLY A 113 -12.55 -7.57 0.62
C GLY A 113 -11.42 -7.61 1.66
N LYS A 114 -11.65 -6.94 2.80
CA LYS A 114 -10.67 -6.88 3.91
C LYS A 114 -10.72 -8.11 4.83
N ALA A 115 -11.80 -8.88 4.78
CA ALA A 115 -12.03 -10.06 5.63
C ALA A 115 -11.68 -11.37 4.89
N VAL A 116 -10.61 -11.36 4.09
CA VAL A 116 -10.15 -12.55 3.38
C VAL A 116 -9.21 -13.37 4.26
N LEU A 117 -9.57 -14.63 4.46
CA LEU A 117 -8.77 -15.63 5.15
C LEU A 117 -8.31 -16.70 4.15
N TYR A 118 -7.09 -17.19 4.34
CA TYR A 118 -6.48 -18.26 3.57
C TYR A 118 -6.25 -19.44 4.51
N VAL A 119 -6.89 -20.56 4.22
CA VAL A 119 -6.92 -21.75 5.08
C VAL A 119 -6.20 -22.89 4.37
N PRO A 120 -5.25 -23.58 5.00
CA PRO A 120 -4.62 -24.78 4.44
C PRO A 120 -5.67 -25.87 4.23
N ILE A 121 -5.57 -26.62 3.12
CA ILE A 121 -6.42 -27.78 2.90
C ILE A 121 -5.79 -28.97 3.65
N ASN A 122 -6.25 -29.22 4.87
CA ASN A 122 -5.89 -30.43 5.59
C ASN A 122 -6.61 -31.62 4.94
N LYS A 123 -5.90 -32.73 4.72
CA LYS A 123 -6.37 -33.96 4.04
C LYS A 123 -7.56 -34.67 4.73
N GLN A 124 -8.19 -34.08 5.75
CA GLN A 124 -9.28 -34.69 6.50
C GLN A 124 -10.69 -34.38 5.96
N GLU A 125 -10.84 -33.48 4.97
CA GLU A 125 -12.13 -33.25 4.30
C GLU A 125 -12.17 -33.91 2.91
N LYS A 126 -12.06 -35.24 2.88
CA LYS A 126 -12.66 -36.04 1.81
C LYS A 126 -13.74 -36.91 2.47
N ILE A 127 -14.96 -36.40 2.47
CA ILE A 127 -16.18 -37.19 2.64
C ILE A 127 -16.68 -37.52 1.24
#